data_AF-A0AA87AP02-F1
#
_entry.id   AF-A0AA87AP02-F1
#
_cell.length_a   1.000
_cell.length_b   1.000
_cell.length_c   1.000
_cell.angle_alpha   90.00
_cell.angle_beta   90.00
_cell.angle_gamma   90.00
#
_symmetry.space_group_name_H-M   'P 1'
#
loop_
_entity.id
_entity.type
_entity.pdbx_description
1 polymer ?
#
loop_
_entity_poly.entity_id
_entity_poly.type
_entity_poly.pdbx_seq_one_letter_code
_entity_poly.pdbx_strand_id
1 'polypeptide(L)'
;MPGGALEFGESAQEACIREFLEETGLKVRIKSLLGVSTNFIQHYPNQDVAQAVTIEFIVELLEKTSKEISAETLDLKYFPKDKLPEIFNKQHLLFIDHYFNEDYPFID
;
A
#
# COMPACT_ATOMS: atom_id res chain seq x y z
N MET A 1 -2.06 3.94 -1.27
CA MET A 1 -1.21 3.68 -0.09
C MET A 1 0.18 3.44 -0.63
N PRO A 2 1.26 3.74 0.11
CA PRO A 2 2.60 3.50 -0.39
C PRO A 2 2.85 2.02 -0.64
N GLY A 3 3.46 1.67 -1.77
CA GLY A 3 3.68 0.28 -2.15
C GLY A 3 3.84 0.08 -3.65
N GLY A 4 4.39 -1.06 -4.04
CA GLY A 4 4.68 -1.38 -5.43
C GLY A 4 4.80 -2.88 -5.68
N ALA A 5 5.45 -3.22 -6.79
CA ALA A 5 5.59 -4.61 -7.22
C ALA A 5 6.67 -5.35 -6.42
N LEU A 6 6.50 -6.66 -6.30
CA LEU A 6 7.58 -7.54 -5.83
C LEU A 6 8.75 -7.54 -6.82
N GLU A 7 9.97 -7.39 -6.33
CA GLU A 7 11.15 -7.73 -7.11
C GLU A 7 11.49 -9.21 -7.00
N PHE A 8 12.27 -9.71 -7.97
CA PHE A 8 12.66 -11.12 -8.01
C PHE A 8 13.51 -11.48 -6.79
N GLY A 9 13.04 -12.44 -5.99
CA GLY A 9 13.74 -12.93 -4.80
C GLY A 9 13.32 -12.26 -3.50
N GLU A 10 12.47 -11.24 -3.54
CA GLU A 10 11.91 -10.62 -2.34
C GLU A 10 10.70 -11.38 -1.79
N SER A 11 10.54 -11.34 -0.47
CA SER A 11 9.27 -11.59 0.20
C SER A 11 8.36 -10.35 0.12
N ALA A 12 7.05 -10.56 0.31
CA ALA A 12 6.08 -9.45 0.35
C ALA A 12 6.38 -8.41 1.43
N GLN A 13 6.97 -8.84 2.55
CA GLN A 13 7.37 -7.95 3.63
C GLN A 13 8.58 -7.10 3.24
N GLU A 14 9.57 -7.69 2.56
CA GLU A 14 10.74 -6.97 2.05
C GLU A 14 10.34 -5.91 1.03
N ALA A 15 9.50 -6.28 0.05
CA ALA A 15 8.99 -5.33 -0.93
C ALA A 15 8.19 -4.20 -0.27
N CYS A 16 7.29 -4.51 0.69
CA CYS A 16 6.56 -3.48 1.42
C CYS A 16 7.50 -2.49 2.13
N ILE A 17 8.56 -2.97 2.80
CA ILE A 17 9.51 -2.10 3.50
C ILE A 17 10.33 -1.26 2.50
N ARG A 18 10.80 -1.86 1.40
CA ARG A 18 11.56 -1.18 0.35
C ARG A 18 10.73 -0.09 -0.31
N GLU A 19 9.56 -0.43 -0.83
CA GLU A 19 8.65 0.50 -1.53
C GLU A 19 8.24 1.65 -0.61
N PHE A 20 7.91 1.36 0.66
CA PHE A 20 7.57 2.42 1.61
C PHE A 20 8.74 3.39 1.80
N LEU A 21 9.97 2.89 1.87
CA LEU A 21 11.16 3.75 1.97
C LEU A 21 11.40 4.55 0.69
N GLU A 22 11.30 3.91 -0.49
CA GLU A 22 11.52 4.54 -1.79
C GLU A 22 10.53 5.67 -2.05
N GLU A 23 9.24 5.44 -1.85
CA GLU A 23 8.20 6.42 -2.13
C GLU A 23 8.12 7.54 -1.09
N THR A 24 8.32 7.21 0.20
CA THR A 24 8.01 8.14 1.30
C THR A 24 9.24 8.69 2.03
N GLY A 25 10.41 8.08 1.88
CA GLY A 25 11.60 8.41 2.67
C GLY A 25 11.47 8.06 4.15
N LEU A 26 10.54 7.16 4.51
CA LEU A 26 10.27 6.72 5.88
C LEU A 26 10.67 5.26 6.06
N LYS A 27 11.38 4.97 7.15
CA LYS A 27 11.65 3.57 7.54
C LYS A 27 10.54 3.06 8.44
N VAL A 28 10.05 1.88 8.10
CA VAL A 28 8.97 1.21 8.82
C VAL A 28 9.35 -0.23 9.16
N ARG A 29 8.60 -0.83 10.08
CA ARG A 29 8.55 -2.29 10.26
C ARG A 29 7.13 -2.81 10.04
N ILE A 30 7.02 -4.05 9.59
CA ILE A 30 5.73 -4.74 9.54
C ILE A 30 5.21 -4.97 10.95
N LYS A 31 4.00 -4.50 11.23
CA LYS A 31 3.28 -4.76 12.49
C LYS A 31 2.40 -6.00 12.36
N SER A 32 1.62 -6.09 11.29
CA SER A 32 0.74 -7.23 11.01
C SER A 32 0.29 -7.24 9.55
N LEU A 33 -0.24 -8.37 9.09
CA LEU A 33 -0.98 -8.45 7.83
C LEU A 33 -2.31 -7.70 7.97
N LEU A 34 -2.64 -6.83 7.01
CA LEU A 34 -3.96 -6.24 6.90
C LEU A 34 -4.88 -7.14 6.06
N GLY A 35 -4.38 -7.64 4.93
CA GLY A 35 -5.12 -8.63 4.17
C GLY A 35 -4.47 -8.99 2.84
N VAL A 36 -5.07 -9.97 2.17
CA VAL A 36 -4.73 -10.37 0.81
C VAL A 36 -5.96 -10.23 -0.05
N SER A 37 -5.84 -9.47 -1.13
CA SER A 37 -6.89 -9.31 -2.11
C SER A 37 -6.44 -9.86 -3.46
N THR A 38 -7.22 -10.80 -3.98
CA THR A 38 -6.90 -11.59 -5.18
C THR A 38 -7.90 -11.37 -6.30
N ASN A 39 -9.07 -10.80 -6.04
CA ASN A 39 -10.20 -10.77 -6.97
C ASN A 39 -10.39 -9.43 -7.74
N PHE A 40 -9.35 -8.59 -7.85
CA PHE A 40 -9.40 -7.32 -8.57
C PHE A 40 -8.87 -7.43 -10.01
N ILE A 41 -9.73 -7.11 -10.97
CA ILE A 41 -9.37 -6.97 -12.39
C ILE A 41 -9.08 -5.51 -12.71
N GLN A 42 -7.84 -5.22 -13.07
CA GLN A 42 -7.37 -3.92 -13.49
C GLN A 42 -7.32 -3.84 -15.02
N HIS A 43 -7.91 -2.77 -15.55
CA HIS A 43 -7.80 -2.41 -16.97
C HIS A 43 -6.82 -1.26 -17.11
N TYR A 44 -5.81 -1.43 -17.96
CA TYR A 44 -4.80 -0.41 -18.23
C TYR A 44 -5.13 0.38 -19.50
N PRO A 45 -4.66 1.63 -19.64
CA PRO A 45 -4.92 2.46 -20.83
C PRO A 45 -4.41 1.84 -22.14
N ASN A 46 -3.42 0.96 -22.08
CA ASN A 46 -2.88 0.22 -23.22
C ASN A 46 -3.72 -1.02 -23.59
N GLN A 47 -4.90 -1.20 -22.99
CA GLN A 47 -5.82 -2.34 -23.14
C GLN A 47 -5.38 -3.63 -22.46
N ASP A 48 -4.27 -3.63 -21.72
CA ASP A 48 -3.91 -4.77 -20.90
C ASP A 48 -4.94 -4.98 -19.79
N VAL A 49 -5.17 -6.25 -19.49
CA VAL A 49 -6.03 -6.68 -18.40
C VAL A 49 -5.19 -7.55 -17.49
N ALA A 50 -5.08 -7.17 -16.23
CA ALA A 50 -4.37 -7.93 -15.23
C ALA A 50 -5.26 -8.17 -14.01
N GLN A 51 -5.10 -9.34 -13.40
CA GLN A 51 -5.61 -9.60 -12.06
C GLN A 51 -4.50 -9.30 -11.06
N ALA A 52 -4.70 -8.28 -10.24
CA ALA A 52 -3.72 -7.89 -9.24
C ALA A 52 -3.94 -8.71 -7.95
N VAL A 53 -2.89 -9.41 -7.52
CA VAL A 53 -2.80 -9.95 -6.17
C VAL A 53 -2.09 -8.93 -5.31
N THR A 54 -2.78 -8.38 -4.31
CA THR A 54 -2.25 -7.34 -3.43
C THR A 54 -2.20 -7.86 -2.01
N ILE A 55 -1.05 -7.69 -1.37
CA ILE A 55 -0.81 -8.05 0.03
C ILE A 55 -0.54 -6.75 0.76
N GLU A 56 -1.45 -6.35 1.65
CA GLU A 56 -1.36 -5.08 2.37
C GLU A 56 -0.95 -5.35 3.83
N PHE A 57 -0.08 -4.50 4.37
CA PHE A 57 0.43 -4.63 5.73
C PHE A 57 0.10 -3.39 6.56
N ILE A 58 -0.18 -3.62 7.84
CA ILE A 58 -0.12 -2.55 8.83
C ILE A 58 1.36 -2.37 9.20
N VAL A 59 1.85 -1.15 9.07
CA VAL A 59 3.25 -0.82 9.39
C VAL A 59 3.35 0.14 10.57
N GLU A 60 4.50 0.12 11.22
CA GLU A 60 4.86 1.06 12.28
C GLU A 60 6.07 1.90 11.84
N LEU A 61 5.94 3.22 11.94
CA LEU A 61 7.00 4.16 11.65
C LEU A 61 8.13 4.03 12.68
N LEU A 62 9.35 3.80 12.20
CA LEU A 62 10.55 3.74 13.04
C LEU A 62 11.28 5.08 13.05
N GLU A 63 11.60 5.59 11.86
CA GLU A 63 12.33 6.85 11.71
C GLU A 63 12.05 7.52 10.36
N LYS A 64 12.29 8.83 10.30
CA LYS A 64 12.27 9.59 9.05
C LYS A 64 13.69 9.69 8.51
N THR A 65 13.96 9.17 7.32
CA THR A 65 15.33 9.14 6.78
C THR A 65 15.63 10.31 5.84
N SER A 66 14.63 10.88 5.19
CA SER A 66 14.77 12.08 4.36
C SER A 66 13.48 12.92 4.39
N LYS A 67 13.55 14.15 3.85
CA LYS A 67 12.36 14.92 3.46
C LYS A 67 11.99 14.73 1.98
N GLU A 68 12.83 14.03 1.23
CA GLU A 68 12.70 13.88 -0.21
C GLU A 68 11.89 12.63 -0.51
N ILE A 69 10.74 12.84 -1.13
CA ILE A 69 9.86 11.82 -1.72
C ILE A 69 10.40 11.43 -3.10
N SER A 70 10.07 10.23 -3.59
CA SER A 70 10.52 9.79 -4.92
C SER A 70 9.99 10.69 -6.04
N ALA A 71 10.59 10.62 -7.23
CA ALA A 71 10.08 11.31 -8.42
C ALA A 71 8.66 10.87 -8.82
N GLU A 72 8.20 9.72 -8.34
CA GLU A 72 6.87 9.16 -8.58
C GLU A 72 5.83 9.72 -7.59
N THR A 73 6.27 10.32 -6.49
CA THR A 73 5.40 10.86 -5.44
C THR A 73 5.35 12.39 -5.55
N LEU A 74 4.18 12.94 -5.87
CA LEU A 74 3.98 14.40 -5.95
C LEU A 74 3.84 15.06 -4.58
N ASP A 75 3.24 14.37 -3.62
CA ASP A 75 2.95 14.88 -2.28
C ASP A 75 2.72 13.72 -1.30
N LEU A 76 3.08 13.91 -0.04
CA LEU A 76 2.91 12.92 1.03
C LEU A 76 2.25 13.55 2.25
N LYS A 77 1.06 13.06 2.61
CA LYS A 77 0.23 13.62 3.69
C LYS A 77 -0.43 12.53 4.52
N TYR A 78 -0.68 12.86 5.79
CA TYR A 78 -1.56 12.09 6.67
C TYR A 78 -2.97 12.69 6.61
N PHE A 79 -3.98 11.83 6.54
CA PHE A 79 -5.38 12.21 6.51
C PHE A 79 -6.12 11.53 7.67
N PRO A 80 -7.01 12.23 8.38
CA PRO A 80 -7.87 11.57 9.36
C PRO A 80 -8.95 10.76 8.65
N LYS A 81 -9.49 9.73 9.32
CA LYS A 81 -10.51 8.79 8.79
C LYS A 81 -11.70 9.50 8.12
N ASP A 82 -12.14 10.61 8.70
CA ASP A 82 -13.31 11.38 8.26
C ASP A 82 -13.00 12.41 7.16
N LYS A 83 -11.74 12.54 6.74
CA LYS A 83 -11.30 13.49 5.69
C LYS A 83 -10.29 12.86 4.74
N LEU A 84 -10.55 11.62 4.34
CA LEU A 84 -9.79 10.98 3.27
C LEU A 84 -9.99 11.74 1.94
N PRO A 85 -8.95 11.86 1.11
CA PRO A 85 -9.12 12.37 -0.25
C PRO A 85 -9.90 11.37 -1.09
N GLU A 86 -10.28 11.75 -2.31
CA GLU A 86 -10.81 10.80 -3.28
C GLU A 86 -9.77 9.70 -3.55
N ILE A 87 -10.13 8.46 -3.24
CA ILE A 87 -9.26 7.30 -3.46
C ILE A 87 -9.63 6.67 -4.80
N PHE A 88 -8.76 6.85 -5.79
CA PHE A 88 -8.97 6.33 -7.14
C PHE A 88 -8.99 4.79 -7.19
N ASN A 89 -8.10 4.13 -6.45
CA ASN A 89 -7.99 2.68 -6.45
C ASN A 89 -9.03 2.05 -5.50
N LYS A 90 -9.98 1.31 -6.07
CA LYS A 90 -11.05 0.63 -5.30
C LYS A 90 -10.52 -0.42 -4.32
N GLN A 91 -9.40 -1.06 -4.63
CA GLN A 91 -8.77 -2.03 -3.75
C GLN A 91 -8.22 -1.34 -2.49
N HIS A 92 -7.68 -0.12 -2.62
CA HIS A 92 -7.28 0.67 -1.45
C HIS A 92 -8.48 1.03 -0.55
N LEU A 93 -9.65 1.32 -1.12
CA LEU A 93 -10.86 1.56 -0.33
C LEU A 93 -11.25 0.33 0.50
N LEU A 94 -11.19 -0.86 -0.09
CA LEU A 94 -11.44 -2.13 0.62
C LEU A 94 -10.50 -2.29 1.82
N PHE A 95 -9.20 -2.10 1.62
CA PHE A 95 -8.21 -2.18 2.72
C PHE A 95 -8.46 -1.15 3.81
N ILE A 96 -8.77 0.09 3.44
CA ILE A 96 -9.10 1.18 4.38
C ILE A 96 -10.32 0.82 5.23
N ASP A 97 -11.37 0.27 4.61
CA ASP A 97 -12.59 -0.14 5.31
C ASP A 97 -12.30 -1.28 6.30
N HIS A 98 -11.57 -2.32 5.89
CA HIS A 98 -11.16 -3.41 6.79
C HIS A 98 -10.31 -2.91 7.96
N TYR A 99 -9.34 -2.03 7.70
CA TYR A 99 -8.49 -1.45 8.75
C TYR A 99 -9.32 -0.70 9.80
N PHE A 100 -10.22 0.17 9.36
CA PHE A 100 -10.99 1.01 10.26
C PHE A 100 -12.18 0.32 10.94
N ASN A 101 -12.56 -0.87 10.47
CA ASN A 101 -13.53 -1.75 11.10
C ASN A 101 -12.88 -2.82 11.99
N GLU A 102 -11.54 -2.83 12.07
CA GLU A 102 -10.76 -3.83 12.81
C GLU A 102 -11.05 -5.28 12.34
N ASP A 103 -11.39 -5.43 11.06
CA ASP A 103 -11.72 -6.72 10.43
C ASP A 103 -10.52 -7.21 9.60
N TYR A 104 -9.45 -7.62 10.29
CA TYR A 104 -8.22 -8.09 9.67
C TYR A 104 -7.45 -9.15 10.51
N PRO A 105 -6.67 -10.05 9.88
CA PRO A 105 -6.43 -10.12 8.44
C PRO A 105 -7.63 -10.65 7.67
N PHE A 106 -7.95 -10.04 6.52
CA PHE A 106 -8.93 -10.58 5.59
C PHE A 106 -8.25 -11.24 4.39
N ILE A 107 -8.92 -12.22 3.81
CA ILE A 107 -8.53 -12.88 2.55
C ILE A 107 -9.82 -13.03 1.75
N ASP A 108 -9.80 -12.56 0.50
CA ASP A 108 -10.92 -12.68 -0.44
C ASP A 108 -10.73 -13.77 -1.51
#